data_AF-A0A1J6I2K8-F1
#
_entry.id   AF-A0A1J6I2K8-F1
#
_cell.length_a   1.000
_cell.length_b   1.000
_cell.length_c   1.000
_cell.angle_alpha   90.00
_cell.angle_beta   90.00
_cell.angle_gamma   90.00
#
_symmetry.space_group_name_H-M   'P 1'
#
loop_
_entity.id
_entity.type
_entity.pdbx_description
1 polymer ?
#
loop_
_entity_poly.entity_id
_entity_poly.type
_entity_poly.pdbx_seq_one_letter_code
_entity_poly.pdbx_strand_id
1 'polypeptide(L)'
;MEVGQSSSPLITTPQPTTIPNPIQNYAILLKPSALNAPMQPATNVALKPIEYLHGEPIVRWKKQEVRKSIAQQGLNLAVLGMFSYGKPGIHELRKVLPIQCELKGPCSVSLIEDNHVLVKLSLIEDYIHLLSKPAYYLRIQKEM
;
A
#
# COMPACT_ATOMS: atom_id res chain seq x y z
N MET A 1 -4.96 54.77 -50.32
CA MET A 1 -6.42 54.88 -50.13
C MET A 1 -7.01 53.59 -50.67
N GLU A 2 -7.22 52.63 -49.76
CA GLU A 2 -8.55 52.16 -49.28
C GLU A 2 -9.11 51.03 -50.17
N VAL A 3 -9.01 49.76 -49.70
CA VAL A 3 -10.09 48.86 -49.22
C VAL A 3 -11.24 48.63 -50.22
N GLY A 4 -11.79 47.44 -50.43
CA GLY A 4 -11.64 46.12 -49.82
C GLY A 4 -12.60 45.16 -50.56
N GLN A 5 -12.29 43.86 -50.62
CA GLN A 5 -13.19 42.83 -51.15
C GLN A 5 -13.72 42.00 -49.99
N SER A 6 -15.04 42.01 -49.80
CA SER A 6 -15.76 41.23 -48.79
C SER A 6 -16.57 40.13 -49.48
N SER A 7 -16.35 38.90 -49.03
CA SER A 7 -16.94 37.66 -49.53
C SER A 7 -18.32 37.38 -48.91
N SER A 8 -19.24 36.84 -49.71
CA SER A 8 -20.59 36.45 -49.31
C SER A 8 -20.63 35.14 -48.48
N PRO A 9 -21.64 34.93 -47.59
CA PRO A 9 -21.80 33.68 -46.85
C PRO A 9 -22.77 32.71 -47.55
N LEU A 10 -22.61 31.39 -47.32
CA LEU A 10 -23.58 30.37 -47.73
C LEU A 10 -24.12 29.59 -46.52
N ILE A 11 -25.43 29.44 -46.46
CA ILE A 11 -26.24 28.80 -45.42
C ILE A 11 -26.57 27.33 -45.79
N THR A 12 -26.64 26.54 -44.72
CA THR A 12 -26.99 25.12 -44.46
C THR A 12 -28.00 24.32 -45.30
N THR A 13 -27.79 22.99 -45.39
CA THR A 13 -28.59 21.85 -44.82
C THR A 13 -28.34 20.53 -45.61
N PRO A 14 -28.72 19.30 -45.17
CA PRO A 14 -28.69 18.65 -43.86
C PRO A 14 -27.97 17.26 -43.87
N GLN A 15 -27.78 16.71 -42.68
CA GLN A 15 -26.98 15.52 -42.31
C GLN A 15 -27.75 14.19 -42.42
N PRO A 16 -27.12 13.03 -42.75
CA PRO A 16 -27.62 11.71 -42.38
C PRO A 16 -27.00 11.22 -41.07
N THR A 17 -27.87 10.82 -40.15
CA THR A 17 -27.59 10.32 -38.80
C THR A 17 -26.96 8.93 -38.82
N THR A 18 -25.68 8.82 -38.44
CA THR A 18 -25.07 7.52 -38.11
C THR A 18 -25.10 7.28 -36.59
N ILE A 19 -25.79 6.21 -36.22
CA ILE A 19 -25.94 5.65 -34.88
C ILE A 19 -24.54 5.37 -34.28
N PRO A 20 -24.17 5.89 -33.10
CA PRO A 20 -22.87 5.61 -32.52
C PRO A 20 -22.85 4.20 -31.91
N ASN A 21 -21.91 3.37 -32.38
CA ASN A 21 -21.63 2.05 -31.86
C ASN A 21 -21.26 2.10 -30.35
N PRO A 22 -21.94 1.36 -29.46
CA PRO A 22 -21.69 1.40 -28.02
C PRO A 22 -20.33 0.80 -27.61
N ILE A 23 -19.64 0.10 -28.51
CA ILE A 23 -18.40 -0.63 -28.22
C ILE A 23 -17.21 0.32 -27.98
N GLN A 24 -17.19 1.49 -28.61
CA GLN A 24 -16.08 2.46 -28.45
C GLN A 24 -16.06 3.10 -27.04
N ASN A 25 -17.16 3.01 -26.30
CA ASN A 25 -17.30 3.70 -25.01
C ASN A 25 -16.64 2.94 -23.85
N TYR A 26 -16.55 1.61 -23.93
CA TYR A 26 -15.88 0.80 -22.89
C TYR A 26 -14.39 1.11 -22.76
N ALA A 27 -13.71 1.37 -23.89
CA ALA A 27 -12.30 1.71 -23.91
C ALA A 27 -12.00 3.06 -23.22
N ILE A 28 -12.99 3.95 -23.12
CA ILE A 28 -12.87 5.24 -22.42
C ILE A 28 -13.05 5.03 -20.90
N LEU A 29 -13.91 4.10 -20.49
CA LEU A 29 -14.11 3.75 -19.07
C LEU A 29 -12.94 2.98 -18.45
N LEU A 30 -12.14 2.29 -19.27
CA LEU A 30 -10.92 1.60 -18.84
C LEU A 30 -9.69 2.52 -18.75
N LYS A 31 -9.80 3.80 -19.15
CA LYS A 31 -8.72 4.76 -18.93
C LYS A 31 -8.70 5.12 -17.45
N PRO A 32 -7.63 4.82 -16.70
CA PRO A 32 -7.55 5.23 -15.31
C PRO A 32 -7.44 6.76 -15.25
N SER A 33 -8.50 7.45 -14.83
CA SER A 33 -8.51 8.91 -14.59
C SER A 33 -7.69 9.33 -13.36
N ALA A 34 -6.71 8.54 -12.95
CA ALA A 34 -5.87 8.78 -11.78
C ALA A 34 -4.39 8.85 -12.17
N LEU A 35 -4.04 9.63 -13.20
CA LEU A 35 -2.63 9.95 -13.49
C LEU A 35 -2.09 11.13 -12.65
N ASN A 36 -2.96 11.82 -11.91
CA ASN A 36 -2.61 13.02 -11.11
C ASN A 36 -2.92 12.89 -9.62
N ALA A 37 -3.19 11.68 -9.11
CA ALA A 37 -2.91 11.46 -7.70
C ALA A 37 -1.38 11.53 -7.58
N PRO A 38 -0.79 12.33 -6.68
CA PRO A 38 0.63 12.22 -6.44
C PRO A 38 0.89 10.78 -5.99
N MET A 39 1.33 9.94 -6.93
CA MET A 39 2.04 8.72 -6.59
C MET A 39 3.15 9.22 -5.69
N GLN A 40 3.04 8.95 -4.39
CA GLN A 40 4.18 9.13 -3.51
C GLN A 40 5.34 8.46 -4.24
N PRO A 41 6.44 9.18 -4.53
CA PRO A 41 7.53 8.59 -5.27
C PRO A 41 7.95 7.37 -4.47
N ALA A 42 7.64 6.18 -4.99
CA ALA A 42 8.18 4.95 -4.46
C ALA A 42 9.67 5.19 -4.48
N THR A 43 10.26 5.30 -3.29
CA THR A 43 11.70 5.54 -3.18
C THR A 43 12.33 4.40 -3.95
N ASN A 44 12.95 4.72 -5.09
CA ASN A 44 13.60 3.72 -5.93
C ASN A 44 14.85 3.30 -5.15
N VAL A 45 14.66 2.31 -4.28
CA VAL A 45 15.73 1.71 -3.50
C VAL A 45 16.39 0.71 -4.45
N ALA A 46 17.55 1.09 -4.99
CA ALA A 46 18.35 0.19 -5.78
C ALA A 46 18.57 -1.13 -5.02
N LEU A 47 18.21 -2.24 -5.67
CA LEU A 47 18.39 -3.57 -5.08
C LEU A 47 19.87 -3.84 -4.84
N LYS A 48 20.18 -4.45 -3.70
CA LYS A 48 21.54 -4.87 -3.37
C LYS A 48 22.00 -5.97 -4.32
N PRO A 49 23.27 -5.95 -4.78
CA PRO A 49 23.81 -7.04 -5.56
C PRO A 49 23.94 -8.31 -4.71
N ILE A 50 23.78 -9.46 -5.35
CA ILE A 50 24.00 -10.79 -4.76
C ILE A 50 25.47 -11.14 -4.93
N GLU A 51 26.16 -11.47 -3.84
CA GLU A 51 27.53 -11.99 -3.83
C GLU A 51 27.47 -13.51 -3.62
N TYR A 52 28.41 -14.29 -4.17
CA TYR A 52 28.46 -15.74 -3.94
C TYR A 52 29.65 -16.09 -3.06
N LEU A 53 29.39 -16.70 -1.91
CA LEU A 53 30.42 -17.20 -0.99
C LEU A 53 30.31 -18.73 -0.92
N HIS A 54 31.36 -19.44 -1.34
CA HIS A 54 31.37 -20.91 -1.44
C HIS A 54 30.21 -21.50 -2.27
N GLY A 55 29.74 -20.76 -3.28
CA GLY A 55 28.63 -21.17 -4.14
C GLY A 55 27.24 -20.79 -3.59
N GLU A 56 27.14 -20.23 -2.38
CA GLU A 56 25.87 -19.78 -1.81
C GLU A 56 25.63 -18.28 -2.08
N PRO A 57 24.42 -17.87 -2.52
CA PRO A 57 24.07 -16.47 -2.73
C PRO A 57 23.87 -15.74 -1.39
N ILE A 58 24.59 -14.66 -1.19
CA ILE A 58 24.57 -13.82 0.01
C ILE A 58 24.30 -12.37 -0.37
N VAL A 59 23.48 -11.69 0.43
CA VAL A 59 23.29 -10.24 0.34
C VAL A 59 23.88 -9.59 1.59
N ARG A 60 24.93 -8.76 1.42
CA ARG A 60 25.59 -8.08 2.54
C ARG A 60 24.99 -6.71 2.82
N TRP A 61 24.54 -6.54 4.07
CA TRP A 61 23.99 -5.31 4.60
C TRP A 61 24.89 -4.71 5.67
N LYS A 62 25.18 -3.41 5.56
CA LYS A 62 25.76 -2.64 6.66
C LYS A 62 24.66 -2.29 7.65
N LYS A 63 24.99 -2.27 8.95
CA LYS A 63 24.04 -1.91 10.02
C LYS A 63 23.34 -0.55 9.78
N GLN A 64 24.07 0.43 9.25
CA GLN A 64 23.51 1.74 8.92
C GLN A 64 22.48 1.68 7.78
N GLU A 65 22.69 0.82 6.78
CA GLU A 65 21.77 0.63 5.66
C GLU A 65 20.47 -0.02 6.13
N VAL A 66 20.56 -1.03 7.02
CA VAL A 66 19.38 -1.65 7.63
C VAL A 66 18.57 -0.62 8.41
N ARG A 67 19.22 0.20 9.25
CA ARG A 67 18.55 1.28 9.99
C ARG A 67 17.85 2.27 9.06
N LYS A 68 18.51 2.67 7.98
CA LYS A 68 17.91 3.56 6.97
C LYS A 68 16.69 2.91 6.32
N SER A 69 16.77 1.62 5.98
CA SER A 69 15.66 0.86 5.40
C SER A 69 14.46 0.76 6.35
N ILE A 70 14.69 0.44 7.62
CA ILE A 70 13.65 0.40 8.67
C ILE A 70 12.95 1.78 8.77
N ALA A 71 13.72 2.86 8.77
CA ALA A 71 13.16 4.21 8.84
C ALA A 71 12.37 4.58 7.57
N GLN A 72 12.87 4.25 6.39
CA GLN A 72 12.21 4.52 5.11
C GLN A 72 10.89 3.75 4.96
N GLN A 73 10.82 2.53 5.47
CA GLN A 73 9.61 1.71 5.48
C GLN A 73 8.67 2.05 6.65
N GLY A 74 9.09 2.97 7.53
CA GLY A 74 8.33 3.36 8.71
C GLY A 74 8.10 2.19 9.67
N LEU A 75 9.10 1.33 9.86
CA LEU A 75 9.07 0.16 10.74
C LEU A 75 9.71 0.41 12.10
N ASN A 76 10.03 1.67 12.44
CA ASN A 76 10.69 2.03 13.69
C ASN A 76 9.89 1.64 14.95
N LEU A 77 8.55 1.60 14.83
CA LEU A 77 7.62 1.22 15.90
C LEU A 77 6.88 -0.07 15.56
N ALA A 78 7.54 -0.97 14.81
CA ALA A 78 6.99 -2.27 14.49
C ALA A 78 7.45 -3.32 15.51
N VAL A 79 6.51 -4.16 15.94
CA VAL A 79 6.75 -5.29 16.84
C VAL A 79 6.44 -6.58 16.09
N LEU A 80 7.32 -7.56 16.22
CA LEU A 80 7.11 -8.91 15.71
C LEU A 80 6.54 -9.77 16.83
N GLY A 81 5.34 -10.30 16.62
CA GLY A 81 4.70 -11.27 17.51
C GLY A 81 4.67 -12.65 16.89
N MET A 82 4.75 -13.69 17.72
CA MET A 82 4.60 -15.08 17.31
C MET A 82 3.42 -15.72 18.06
N PHE A 83 2.55 -16.43 17.34
CA PHE A 83 1.44 -17.18 17.90
C PHE A 83 1.83 -18.62 18.21
N SER A 84 1.61 -19.07 19.45
CA SER A 84 1.96 -20.43 19.87
C SER A 84 1.00 -21.51 19.37
N TYR A 85 -0.28 -21.18 19.15
CA TYR A 85 -1.36 -22.16 18.94
C TYR A 85 -1.95 -22.13 17.53
N GLY A 86 -1.11 -21.80 16.54
CA GLY A 86 -1.49 -21.76 15.13
C GLY A 86 -1.91 -20.37 14.65
N LYS A 87 -2.20 -20.31 13.35
CA LYS A 87 -2.43 -19.09 12.56
C LYS A 87 -3.80 -18.47 12.83
N PRO A 88 -3.89 -17.32 13.51
CA PRO A 88 -5.15 -16.60 13.59
C PRO A 88 -5.52 -15.99 12.24
N GLY A 89 -6.82 -15.87 11.96
CA GLY A 89 -7.31 -15.12 10.81
C GLY A 89 -6.91 -13.64 10.91
N ILE A 90 -6.24 -13.11 9.87
CA ILE A 90 -5.71 -11.73 9.90
C ILE A 90 -6.80 -10.67 10.09
N HIS A 91 -8.01 -10.91 9.58
CA HIS A 91 -9.13 -9.99 9.70
C HIS A 91 -9.62 -9.88 11.15
N GLU A 92 -9.76 -11.01 11.83
CA GLU A 92 -10.14 -11.05 13.23
C GLU A 92 -9.03 -10.48 14.12
N LEU A 93 -7.77 -10.78 13.80
CA LEU A 93 -6.65 -10.24 14.54
C LEU A 93 -6.60 -8.71 14.49
N ARG A 94 -6.91 -8.10 13.34
CA ARG A 94 -6.98 -6.64 13.19
C ARG A 94 -8.06 -6.00 14.06
N LYS A 95 -9.16 -6.72 14.36
CA LYS A 95 -10.22 -6.24 15.26
C LYS A 95 -9.82 -6.44 16.73
N VAL A 96 -9.32 -7.62 17.05
CA VAL A 96 -9.07 -8.07 18.42
C VAL A 96 -7.84 -7.42 19.03
N LEU A 97 -6.75 -7.29 18.27
CA LEU A 97 -5.46 -6.85 18.79
C LEU A 97 -5.49 -5.43 19.39
N PRO A 98 -6.01 -4.39 18.71
CA PRO A 98 -6.06 -3.06 19.32
C PRO A 98 -6.87 -3.03 20.63
N ILE A 99 -7.98 -3.78 20.69
CA ILE A 99 -8.87 -3.82 21.85
C ILE A 99 -8.22 -4.57 23.01
N GLN A 100 -7.73 -5.79 22.77
CA GLN A 100 -7.23 -6.66 23.84
C GLN A 100 -5.80 -6.32 24.28
N CYS A 101 -5.02 -5.64 23.44
CA CYS A 101 -3.74 -5.07 23.82
C CYS A 101 -3.84 -3.63 24.35
N GLU A 102 -5.06 -3.10 24.53
CA GLU A 102 -5.32 -1.76 25.08
C GLU A 102 -4.57 -0.64 24.33
N LEU A 103 -4.48 -0.76 23.01
CA LEU A 103 -3.76 0.21 22.17
C LEU A 103 -4.61 1.45 21.97
N LYS A 104 -4.02 2.62 22.20
CA LYS A 104 -4.72 3.91 22.08
C LYS A 104 -4.71 4.45 20.65
N GLY A 105 -3.60 4.23 19.94
CA GLY A 105 -3.37 4.72 18.60
C GLY A 105 -3.81 3.75 17.51
N PRO A 106 -3.80 4.22 16.25
CA PRO A 106 -4.03 3.35 15.11
C PRO A 106 -2.87 2.35 14.97
N CYS A 107 -3.23 1.06 14.83
CA CYS A 107 -2.30 -0.03 14.61
C CYS A 107 -2.58 -0.72 13.27
N SER A 108 -1.51 -1.12 12.57
CA SER A 108 -1.59 -1.90 11.34
C SER A 108 -1.01 -3.29 11.58
N VAL A 109 -1.82 -4.32 11.33
CA VAL A 109 -1.44 -5.71 11.56
C VAL A 109 -1.31 -6.44 10.22
N SER A 110 -0.14 -7.05 10.01
CA SER A 110 0.19 -7.82 8.81
C SER A 110 0.80 -9.17 9.20
N LEU A 111 0.52 -10.19 8.41
CA LEU A 111 1.08 -11.52 8.59
C LEU A 111 2.37 -11.65 7.76
N ILE A 112 3.43 -12.18 8.36
CA ILE A 112 4.70 -12.47 7.65
C ILE A 112 4.75 -13.94 7.27
N GLU A 113 4.51 -14.83 8.23
CA GLU A 113 4.51 -16.29 8.08
C GLU A 113 3.30 -16.87 8.80
N ASP A 114 3.13 -18.19 8.83
CA ASP A 114 1.92 -18.81 9.38
C ASP A 114 1.61 -18.38 10.82
N ASN A 115 2.62 -18.25 11.69
CA ASN A 115 2.41 -17.83 13.08
C ASN A 115 3.05 -16.47 13.41
N HIS A 116 3.73 -15.82 12.45
CA HIS A 116 4.43 -14.57 12.68
C HIS A 116 3.62 -13.37 12.20
N VAL A 117 3.41 -12.41 13.08
CA VAL A 117 2.65 -11.20 12.79
C VAL A 117 3.49 -9.96 13.06
N LEU A 118 3.50 -9.07 12.09
CA LEU A 118 4.05 -7.73 12.20
C LEU A 118 2.94 -6.76 12.65
N VAL A 119 3.15 -6.14 13.80
CA VAL A 119 2.28 -5.10 14.34
C VAL A 119 3.01 -3.78 14.22
N LYS A 120 2.57 -2.92 13.29
CA LYS A 120 3.08 -1.56 13.16
C LYS A 120 2.22 -0.61 13.99
N LEU A 121 2.86 0.10 14.90
CA LEU A 121 2.24 1.07 15.79
C LEU A 121 2.53 2.48 15.32
N SER A 122 1.62 3.41 15.63
CA SER A 122 1.79 4.83 15.29
C SER A 122 2.31 5.65 16.48
N LEU A 123 2.03 5.20 17.70
CA LEU A 123 2.42 5.89 18.94
C LEU A 123 3.54 5.13 19.64
N ILE A 124 4.51 5.87 20.17
CA ILE A 124 5.60 5.30 20.98
C ILE A 124 5.09 4.71 22.30
N GLU A 125 4.03 5.30 22.88
CA GLU A 125 3.39 4.83 24.10
C GLU A 125 2.85 3.40 23.93
N ASP A 126 2.14 3.16 22.84
CA ASP A 126 1.61 1.84 22.49
C ASP A 126 2.74 0.83 22.25
N TYR A 127 3.85 1.28 21.64
CA TYR A 127 5.03 0.44 21.39
C TYR A 127 5.68 0.01 22.70
N ILE A 128 5.88 0.94 23.63
CA ILE A 128 6.40 0.64 24.96
C ILE A 128 5.42 -0.25 25.71
N HIS A 129 4.11 0.03 25.63
CA HIS A 129 3.07 -0.77 26.28
C HIS A 129 3.12 -2.22 25.78
N LEU A 130 3.16 -2.43 24.46
CA LEU A 130 3.19 -3.75 23.84
C LEU A 130 4.46 -4.53 24.21
N LEU A 131 5.61 -3.86 24.36
CA LEU A 131 6.85 -4.50 24.78
C LEU A 131 6.98 -4.69 26.30
N SER A 132 6.17 -4.00 27.10
CA SER A 132 6.22 -4.10 28.56
C SER A 132 5.71 -5.44 29.09
N LYS A 133 4.81 -6.10 28.34
CA LYS A 133 4.28 -7.42 28.68
C LYS A 133 4.99 -8.48 27.82
N PRO A 134 5.49 -9.58 28.43
CA PRO A 134 6.21 -10.61 27.69
C PRO A 134 5.31 -11.46 26.78
N ALA A 135 4.01 -11.53 27.08
CA ALA A 135 3.04 -12.30 26.32
C ALA A 135 1.65 -11.67 26.41
N TYR A 136 0.87 -11.83 25.34
CA TYR A 136 -0.53 -11.46 25.26
C TYR A 136 -1.36 -12.69 24.95
N TYR A 137 -2.51 -12.80 25.61
CA TYR A 137 -3.46 -13.87 25.37
C TYR A 137 -4.65 -13.31 24.61
N LEU A 138 -4.70 -13.59 23.32
CA LEU A 138 -5.76 -13.10 22.45
C LEU A 138 -6.90 -14.10 22.38
N ARG A 139 -8.12 -13.64 22.70
CA ARG A 139 -9.36 -14.39 22.49
C ARG A 139 -9.93 -14.02 21.13
N ILE A 140 -9.92 -14.97 20.20
CA ILE A 140 -10.41 -14.78 18.84
C ILE A 140 -11.67 -15.64 18.70
N GLN A 141 -12.80 -15.03 18.36
CA GLN A 141 -13.99 -15.78 18.02
C GLN A 141 -13.79 -16.38 16.63
N LYS A 142 -13.77 -17.70 16.56
CA LYS A 142 -13.74 -18.41 15.27
C LYS A 142 -15.18 -18.47 14.79
N GLU A 143 -15.52 -17.69 13.78
CA GLU A 143 -16.79 -17.85 13.07
C GLU A 143 -16.80 -19.27 12.49
N MET A 144 -17.81 -20.05 12.87
CA MET A 144 -17.92 -21.49 12.66
C MET A 144 -18.59 -21.79 11.32
#